data_AF-A0A1V5LTU5-F1
#
_entry.id   AF-A0A1V5LTU5-F1
#
_cell.length_a   1.000
_cell.length_b   1.000
_cell.length_c   1.000
_cell.angle_alpha   90.00
_cell.angle_beta   90.00
_cell.angle_gamma   90.00
#
_symmetry.space_group_name_H-M   'P 1'
#
loop_
_entity.id
_entity.type
_entity.pdbx_description
1 polymer ?
#
loop_
_entity_poly.entity_id
_entity_poly.type
_entity_poly.pdbx_seq_one_letter_code
_entity_poly.pdbx_strand_id
1 'polypeptide(L)'
;MSTPRAHYALRRTLVSWKFDEALEELLRFCREATVDEVILKCDTEEFSHGIPTIEWVRGYQPLLVQARDALRGMGVEYSLNPWVTQGHIDRGRDIRNVFPGMRMQVGHDGAETKAQACPLCAVWRFQITSLM
;
A
#
# COMPACT_ATOMS: atom_id res chain seq x y z
N MET A 1 -12.40 33.84 -12.09
CA MET A 1 -11.36 32.79 -12.22
C MET A 1 -10.85 32.49 -10.83
N SER A 2 -10.88 31.24 -10.39
CA SER A 2 -10.33 30.85 -9.08
C SER A 2 -8.81 31.00 -9.09
N THR A 3 -8.24 31.60 -8.06
CA THR A 3 -6.79 31.69 -7.88
C THR A 3 -6.21 30.27 -7.75
N PRO A 4 -5.14 29.91 -8.47
CA PRO A 4 -4.49 28.62 -8.29
C PRO A 4 -4.07 28.45 -6.83
N ARG A 5 -4.53 27.35 -6.20
CA ARG A 5 -4.13 26.98 -4.84
C ARG A 5 -3.36 25.67 -4.89
N ALA A 6 -2.32 25.55 -4.07
CA ALA A 6 -1.64 24.27 -3.85
C ALA A 6 -2.64 23.24 -3.28
N HIS A 7 -2.46 21.99 -3.71
CA HIS A 7 -3.17 20.82 -3.17
C HIS A 7 -2.21 20.05 -2.27
N TYR A 8 -2.46 20.02 -0.98
CA TYR A 8 -1.58 19.41 0.01
C TYR A 8 -1.97 17.96 0.27
N ALA A 9 -1.21 17.04 -0.34
CA ALA A 9 -1.40 15.60 -0.17
C ALA A 9 -0.43 15.00 0.86
N LEU A 10 -0.97 14.39 1.91
CA LEU A 10 -0.23 13.69 2.96
C LEU A 10 -0.15 12.19 2.67
N ARG A 11 1.06 11.62 2.60
CA ARG A 11 1.25 10.15 2.51
C ARG A 11 1.43 9.57 3.91
N ARG A 12 0.54 8.67 4.34
CA ARG A 12 0.58 8.06 5.68
C ARG A 12 0.40 6.55 5.60
N THR A 13 1.15 5.82 6.41
CA THR A 13 0.93 4.38 6.63
C THR A 13 0.12 4.21 7.91
N LEU A 14 -0.95 3.41 7.86
CA LEU A 14 -1.68 2.99 9.06
C LEU A 14 -1.37 1.52 9.30
N VAL A 15 -0.74 1.22 10.44
CA VAL A 15 -0.40 -0.15 10.81
C VAL A 15 -1.58 -0.82 11.50
N SER A 16 -1.86 -2.08 11.17
CA SER A 16 -3.06 -2.77 11.66
C SER A 16 -3.07 -2.99 13.19
N TRP A 17 -1.91 -3.24 13.81
CA TRP A 17 -1.80 -3.54 15.26
C TRP A 17 -1.94 -2.31 16.18
N LYS A 18 -1.89 -1.10 15.62
CA LYS A 18 -2.06 0.18 16.33
C LYS A 18 -3.01 1.10 15.54
N PHE A 19 -3.97 0.50 14.84
CA PHE A 19 -4.77 1.22 13.87
C PHE A 19 -5.53 2.39 14.49
N ASP A 20 -6.21 2.18 15.62
CA ASP A 20 -7.03 3.22 16.25
C ASP A 20 -6.18 4.42 16.72
N GLU A 21 -5.04 4.14 17.37
CA GLU A 21 -4.07 5.17 17.79
C GLU A 21 -3.53 5.96 16.59
N ALA A 22 -3.14 5.25 15.53
CA ALA A 22 -2.59 5.86 14.32
C ALA A 22 -3.64 6.67 13.53
N LEU A 23 -4.89 6.21 13.52
CA LEU A 23 -6.01 6.92 12.90
C LEU A 23 -6.35 8.18 13.70
N GLU A 24 -6.43 8.09 15.03
CA GLU A 24 -6.70 9.25 15.88
C GLU A 24 -5.61 10.33 15.72
N GLU A 25 -4.34 9.93 15.70
CA GLU A 25 -3.21 10.82 15.42
C GLU A 25 -3.33 11.51 14.06
N LEU A 26 -3.66 10.74 13.01
CA LEU A 26 -3.86 11.27 11.66
C LEU A 26 -5.01 12.28 11.63
N LEU A 27 -6.16 11.95 12.20
CA LEU A 27 -7.32 12.84 12.22
C LEU A 27 -7.04 14.11 13.01
N ARG A 28 -6.29 14.03 14.11
CA ARG A 28 -5.82 15.21 14.86
C ARG A 28 -4.92 16.08 13.99
N PHE A 29 -3.94 15.48 13.32
CA PHE A 29 -3.06 16.21 12.40
C PHE A 29 -3.83 16.92 11.29
N CYS A 30 -4.80 16.24 10.67
CA CYS A 30 -5.64 16.83 9.62
C CYS A 30 -6.55 17.97 10.12
N ARG A 31 -6.86 18.05 11.42
CA ARG A 31 -7.60 19.20 12.01
C ARG A 31 -6.69 20.41 12.24
N GLU A 32 -5.43 20.17 12.58
CA GLU A 32 -4.47 21.20 12.97
C GLU A 32 -3.70 21.77 11.77
N ALA A 33 -3.53 20.96 10.71
CA ALA A 33 -2.79 21.32 9.50
C ALA A 33 -3.72 21.50 8.29
N THR A 34 -3.26 22.22 7.27
CA THR A 34 -3.94 22.25 5.96
C THR A 34 -3.59 21.00 5.17
N VAL A 35 -4.49 20.02 5.15
CA VAL A 35 -4.38 18.78 4.37
C VAL A 35 -5.62 18.63 3.50
N ASP A 36 -5.41 18.49 2.20
CA ASP A 36 -6.49 18.37 1.22
C ASP A 36 -6.80 16.91 0.89
N GLU A 37 -5.77 16.07 0.95
CA GLU A 37 -5.86 14.66 0.62
C GLU A 37 -4.93 13.84 1.48
N VAL A 38 -5.39 12.67 1.90
CA VAL A 38 -4.54 11.66 2.52
C VAL A 38 -4.43 10.44 1.59
N ILE A 39 -3.20 10.12 1.22
CA ILE A 39 -2.84 8.92 0.46
C ILE A 39 -2.39 7.86 1.48
N LEU A 40 -3.28 6.93 1.79
CA LEU A 40 -2.95 5.83 2.69
C LEU A 40 -2.11 4.77 2.00
N LYS A 41 -1.13 4.25 2.72
CA LYS A 41 -0.29 3.15 2.28
C LYS A 41 -0.49 1.94 3.18
N CYS A 42 -0.53 0.76 2.59
CA CYS A 42 -0.57 -0.52 3.30
C CYS A 42 0.82 -1.16 3.33
N ASP A 43 1.21 -1.75 4.45
CA ASP A 43 2.37 -2.65 4.55
C ASP A 43 3.69 -2.09 3.95
N THR A 44 4.07 -0.87 4.32
CA THR A 44 5.20 -0.15 3.68
C THR A 44 6.49 -0.13 4.48
N GLU A 45 7.61 0.08 3.77
CA GLU A 45 8.94 0.37 4.31
C GLU A 45 9.44 -0.69 5.30
N GLU A 46 9.81 -0.31 6.52
CA GLU A 46 10.33 -1.19 7.57
C GLU A 46 9.30 -2.24 8.01
N PHE A 47 8.02 -1.99 7.76
CA PHE A 47 6.92 -2.90 8.07
C PHE A 47 6.52 -3.79 6.90
N SER A 48 7.16 -3.64 5.73
CA SER A 48 6.76 -4.37 4.54
C SER A 48 7.20 -5.83 4.58
N HIS A 49 6.24 -6.72 4.36
CA HIS A 49 6.45 -8.15 4.22
C HIS A 49 6.79 -8.56 2.78
N GLY A 50 6.85 -7.60 1.85
CA GLY A 50 7.06 -7.84 0.43
C GLY A 50 5.76 -7.67 -0.36
N ILE A 51 5.51 -8.57 -1.31
CA ILE A 51 4.25 -8.59 -2.05
C ILE A 51 3.15 -9.08 -1.10
N PRO A 52 2.09 -8.28 -0.83
CA PRO A 52 1.06 -8.67 0.11
C PRO A 52 0.19 -9.80 -0.47
N THR A 53 -0.21 -10.77 0.35
CA THR A 53 -1.17 -11.81 -0.04
C THR A 53 -2.59 -11.24 -0.10
N ILE A 54 -3.49 -11.92 -0.81
CA ILE A 54 -4.91 -11.54 -0.86
C ILE A 54 -5.52 -11.53 0.55
N GLU A 55 -5.19 -12.51 1.38
CA GLU A 55 -5.66 -12.60 2.77
C GLU A 55 -5.19 -11.40 3.59
N TRP A 56 -3.93 -10.98 3.42
CA TRP A 56 -3.37 -9.82 4.10
C TRP A 56 -4.10 -8.54 3.70
N VAL A 57 -4.31 -8.31 2.39
CA VAL A 57 -5.05 -7.15 1.90
C VAL A 57 -6.50 -7.14 2.38
N ARG A 58 -7.17 -8.30 2.40
CA ARG A 58 -8.53 -8.43 2.95
C ARG A 58 -8.60 -8.06 4.43
N GLY A 59 -7.57 -8.38 5.22
CA GLY A 59 -7.47 -7.96 6.61
C GLY A 59 -7.35 -6.44 6.78
N TYR A 60 -6.69 -5.76 5.83
CA TYR A 60 -6.58 -4.29 5.83
C TYR A 60 -7.86 -3.59 5.36
N GLN A 61 -8.67 -4.22 4.52
CA GLN A 61 -9.79 -3.57 3.84
C GLN A 61 -10.78 -2.86 4.79
N PRO A 62 -11.26 -3.46 5.90
CA PRO A 62 -12.15 -2.77 6.84
C PRO A 62 -11.52 -1.52 7.45
N LEU A 63 -10.23 -1.59 7.77
CA LEU A 63 -9.46 -0.48 8.35
C LEU A 63 -9.34 0.68 7.36
N LEU A 64 -9.08 0.37 6.08
CA LEU A 64 -9.01 1.37 5.01
C LEU A 64 -10.36 2.06 4.79
N VAL A 65 -11.46 1.30 4.85
CA VAL A 65 -12.82 1.84 4.75
C VAL A 65 -13.12 2.77 5.93
N GLN A 66 -12.79 2.36 7.16
CA GLN A 66 -12.96 3.19 8.36
C GLN A 66 -12.17 4.50 8.25
N ALA A 67 -10.91 4.44 7.80
CA ALA A 67 -10.09 5.64 7.64
C ALA A 67 -10.63 6.56 6.53
N ARG A 68 -11.08 6.00 5.40
CA ARG A 68 -11.74 6.75 4.31
C ARG A 68 -12.94 7.53 4.84
N ASP A 69 -13.81 6.87 5.58
CA ASP A 69 -15.05 7.48 6.07
C ASP A 69 -14.78 8.58 7.09
N ALA A 70 -13.80 8.37 7.98
CA ALA A 70 -13.37 9.39 8.94
C ALA A 70 -12.75 10.63 8.26
N LEU A 71 -11.89 10.44 7.25
CA LEU A 71 -11.28 11.53 6.50
C LEU A 71 -12.30 12.33 5.69
N ARG A 72 -13.21 11.64 4.99
CA ARG A 72 -14.31 12.27 4.26
C ARG A 72 -15.24 13.05 5.17
N GLY A 73 -15.50 12.56 6.38
CA GLY A 73 -16.26 13.28 7.40
C GLY A 73 -15.64 14.62 7.80
N MET A 74 -14.34 14.82 7.57
CA MET A 74 -13.63 16.08 7.79
C MET A 74 -13.48 16.94 6.52
N GLY A 75 -13.99 16.47 5.37
CA GLY A 75 -13.78 17.13 4.08
C GLY A 75 -12.37 16.93 3.49
N VAL A 76 -11.63 15.91 3.95
CA VAL A 76 -10.32 15.54 3.42
C VAL A 76 -10.47 14.41 2.40
N GLU A 77 -9.88 14.58 1.22
CA GLU A 77 -9.91 13.56 0.17
C GLU A 77 -9.10 12.32 0.56
N TYR A 78 -9.48 11.18 -0.02
CA TYR A 78 -8.88 9.89 0.29
C TYR A 78 -8.35 9.22 -0.98
N SER A 79 -7.09 8.78 -0.90
CA SER A 79 -6.44 7.95 -1.92
C SER A 79 -5.78 6.74 -1.29
N LEU A 80 -5.60 5.69 -2.09
CA LEU A 80 -4.93 4.47 -1.67
C LEU A 80 -3.67 4.22 -2.52
N ASN A 81 -2.59 3.86 -1.85
CA ASN A 81 -1.35 3.40 -2.44
C ASN A 81 -1.07 1.94 -2.00
N PRO A 82 -1.36 0.94 -2.86
CA PRO A 82 -1.24 -0.49 -2.53
C PRO A 82 0.21 -1.01 -2.59
N TRP A 83 1.17 -0.21 -2.14
CA TRP A 83 2.62 -0.46 -2.09
C TRP A 83 3.04 -1.93 -1.83
N VAL A 84 4.06 -2.53 -2.45
CA VAL A 84 4.40 -2.53 -3.90
C VAL A 84 4.02 -3.92 -4.42
N THR A 85 2.96 -4.01 -5.22
CA THR A 85 2.36 -5.29 -5.65
C THR A 85 3.20 -6.16 -6.59
N GLN A 86 4.30 -5.64 -7.12
CA GLN A 86 5.27 -6.37 -7.96
C GLN A 86 6.58 -6.65 -7.22
N GLY A 87 6.79 -6.03 -6.05
CA GLY A 87 8.08 -6.02 -5.36
C GLY A 87 9.09 -5.03 -5.98
N HIS A 88 9.99 -4.52 -5.14
CA HIS A 88 11.01 -3.53 -5.54
C HIS A 88 12.43 -4.11 -5.57
N ILE A 89 12.79 -4.95 -4.60
CA ILE A 89 14.11 -5.56 -4.42
C ILE A 89 14.00 -6.66 -3.37
N ASP A 90 14.88 -7.67 -3.43
CA ASP A 90 14.91 -8.77 -2.46
C ASP A 90 15.11 -8.29 -1.02
N ARG A 91 16.15 -7.49 -0.73
CA ARG A 91 16.50 -7.05 0.64
C ARG A 91 16.52 -8.22 1.65
N GLY A 92 17.00 -9.39 1.22
CA GLY A 92 17.05 -10.62 2.04
C GLY A 92 15.73 -11.39 2.12
N ARG A 93 14.64 -10.92 1.49
CA ARG A 93 13.36 -11.62 1.41
C ARG A 93 13.39 -12.71 0.33
N ASP A 94 12.60 -13.75 0.56
CA ASP A 94 12.30 -14.79 -0.41
C ASP A 94 10.81 -15.15 -0.36
N ILE A 95 10.06 -14.73 -1.38
CA ILE A 95 8.60 -14.89 -1.43
C ILE A 95 8.18 -16.14 -2.23
N ARG A 96 9.14 -16.92 -2.76
CA ARG A 96 8.84 -18.05 -3.65
C ARG A 96 8.02 -19.14 -2.96
N ASN A 97 8.21 -19.28 -1.64
CA ASN A 97 7.41 -20.20 -0.82
C ASN A 97 6.03 -19.63 -0.44
N VAL A 98 5.87 -18.31 -0.46
CA VAL A 98 4.59 -17.63 -0.16
C VAL A 98 3.65 -17.71 -1.36
N PHE A 99 4.20 -17.64 -2.58
CA PHE A 99 3.42 -17.70 -3.82
C PHE A 99 3.89 -18.85 -4.73
N PRO A 100 3.45 -20.10 -4.45
CA PRO A 100 3.80 -21.24 -5.28
C PRO A 100 3.44 -21.02 -6.76
N GLY A 101 4.40 -21.28 -7.65
CA GLY A 101 4.24 -21.11 -9.10
C GLY A 101 4.38 -19.66 -9.59
N MET A 102 4.59 -18.68 -8.71
CA MET A 102 4.93 -17.33 -9.12
C MET A 102 6.36 -17.29 -9.68
N ARG A 103 6.50 -16.82 -10.92
CA ARG A 103 7.80 -16.61 -11.56
C ARG A 103 8.36 -15.25 -11.13
N MET A 104 9.66 -15.20 -10.88
CA MET A 104 10.35 -13.97 -10.49
C MET A 104 10.98 -13.28 -11.71
N GLN A 105 11.39 -12.03 -11.54
CA GLN A 105 12.12 -11.30 -12.56
C GLN A 105 13.55 -11.82 -12.67
N VAL A 106 14.06 -11.83 -13.91
CA VAL A 106 15.43 -12.21 -14.24
C VAL A 106 16.14 -11.00 -14.83
N GLY A 107 17.32 -10.68 -14.30
CA GLY A 107 18.17 -9.58 -14.77
C GLY A 107 18.85 -9.89 -16.11
N HIS A 108 19.52 -8.88 -16.68
CA HIS A 108 20.26 -9.02 -17.93
C HIS A 108 21.45 -10.00 -17.83
N ASP A 109 21.90 -10.30 -16.61
CA ASP A 109 22.97 -11.22 -16.26
C ASP A 109 22.47 -12.65 -15.98
N GLY A 110 21.16 -12.89 -16.10
CA GLY A 110 20.53 -14.17 -15.78
C GLY A 110 20.25 -14.37 -14.28
N ALA A 111 20.55 -13.39 -13.42
CA ALA A 111 20.23 -13.50 -12.01
C ALA A 111 18.71 -13.40 -11.77
N GLU A 112 18.15 -14.38 -11.05
CA GLU A 112 16.75 -14.39 -10.67
C GLU A 112 16.56 -13.71 -9.30
N THR A 113 15.61 -12.77 -9.24
CA THR A 113 15.15 -12.14 -8.00
C THR A 113 14.36 -13.13 -7.14
N LYS A 114 14.26 -12.87 -5.84
CA LYS A 114 13.52 -13.71 -4.87
C LYS A 114 12.28 -13.02 -4.31
N ALA A 115 12.12 -11.72 -4.53
CA ALA A 115 10.99 -10.93 -4.04
C ALA A 115 10.39 -9.97 -5.09
N GLN A 116 10.72 -10.13 -6.37
CA GLN A 116 10.17 -9.31 -7.46
C GLN A 116 9.45 -10.20 -8.47
N ALA A 117 8.13 -10.08 -8.53
CA ALA A 117 7.31 -10.89 -9.40
C ALA A 117 7.48 -10.49 -10.87
N CYS A 118 7.49 -11.48 -11.76
CA CYS A 118 7.45 -11.28 -13.20
C CYS A 118 6.06 -10.79 -13.61
N PRO A 119 5.92 -9.64 -14.31
CA PRO A 119 4.61 -9.14 -14.73
C PRO A 119 3.92 -10.01 -15.80
N LEU A 120 4.69 -10.88 -16.45
CA LEU A 120 4.19 -11.89 -17.40
C LEU A 120 3.82 -13.22 -16.71
N CYS A 121 3.97 -13.34 -15.39
CA CYS A 121 3.55 -14.53 -14.65
C CYS A 121 2.03 -14.55 -14.50
N ALA A 122 1.39 -15.67 -14.88
CA ALA A 122 -0.05 -15.84 -14.71
C ALA A 122 -0.48 -15.77 -13.23
N VAL A 123 0.32 -16.33 -12.31
CA VAL A 123 0.06 -16.25 -10.87
C VAL A 123 0.10 -14.81 -10.38
N TRP A 124 1.12 -14.03 -10.76
CA TRP A 124 1.17 -12.61 -10.40
C TRP A 124 0.00 -11.81 -11.00
N ARG A 125 -0.33 -12.03 -12.27
CA ARG A 125 -1.47 -11.38 -12.93
C ARG A 125 -2.78 -11.68 -12.19
N PHE A 126 -3.00 -12.94 -11.82
CA PHE A 126 -4.16 -13.33 -11.01
C PHE A 126 -4.17 -12.58 -9.67
N GLN A 127 -3.04 -12.56 -8.96
CA GLN A 127 -2.89 -11.86 -7.68
C GLN A 127 -3.25 -10.38 -7.81
N ILE A 128 -2.60 -9.63 -8.71
CA ILE A 128 -2.85 -8.18 -8.84
C ILE A 128 -4.29 -7.85 -9.27
N THR A 129 -4.88 -8.64 -10.17
CA THR A 129 -6.29 -8.43 -10.57
C THR A 129 -7.28 -8.79 -9.46
N SER A 130 -6.88 -9.61 -8.48
CA SER A 130 -7.70 -9.93 -7.31
C SER A 130 -7.64 -8.84 -6.22
N LEU A 131 -6.71 -7.89 -6.35
CA LEU A 131 -6.53 -6.77 -5.43
C LEU A 131 -7.18 -5.45 -5.92
N MET A 132 -7.63 -5.41 -7.17
CA MET A 132 -8.29 -4.25 -7.81
C MET A 132 -9.81 -4.43 -7.79
#